data_AF-A0A933MFG0-F1
#
_entry.id   AF-A0A933MFG0-F1
#
_cell.length_a   1.000
_cell.length_b   1.000
_cell.length_c   1.000
_cell.angle_alpha   90.00
_cell.angle_beta   90.00
_cell.angle_gamma   90.00
#
_symmetry.space_group_name_H-M   'P 1'
#
loop_
_entity.id
_entity.type
_entity.pdbx_description
1 polymer ?
#
loop_
_entity_poly.entity_id
_entity_poly.type
_entity_poly.pdbx_seq_one_letter_code
_entity_poly.pdbx_strand_id
1 'polypeptide(L)'
;MLGLFTWSDDPEDNNRKIDIEFSLWGASDGKNAQYVVQPETSARIRRFELPSGRGRSVHTMRWEEGKVTFESRAVHGGQDSQGAIGTWTATSGVPRPGGENASSFPPASDHPMLSRSSHGRPRSAACGTAGNFSKDSSFSLKYRL
;
A
#
# COMPACT_ATOMS: atom_id res chain seq x y z
N MET A 1 -14.81 -0.02 -2.83
CA MET A 1 -13.37 -0.16 -3.12
C MET A 1 -12.62 0.36 -1.92
N LEU A 2 -11.60 -0.36 -1.48
CA LEU A 2 -10.71 0.04 -0.41
C LEU A 2 -9.31 0.22 -1.01
N GLY A 3 -8.60 1.30 -0.72
CA GLY A 3 -7.32 1.59 -1.39
C GLY A 3 -6.31 2.28 -0.48
N LEU A 4 -5.02 1.95 -0.63
CA LEU A 4 -3.89 2.80 -0.22
C LEU A 4 -3.27 3.34 -1.51
N PHE A 5 -3.16 4.65 -1.62
CA PHE A 5 -2.67 5.27 -2.85
C PHE A 5 -1.72 6.43 -2.56
N THR A 6 -0.91 6.75 -3.57
CA THR A 6 0.00 7.89 -3.57
C THR A 6 -0.37 8.89 -4.67
N TRP A 7 -0.07 10.17 -4.46
CA TRP A 7 -0.18 11.19 -5.51
C TRP A 7 0.84 12.30 -5.31
N SER A 8 1.27 12.96 -6.38
CA SER A 8 2.07 14.19 -6.30
C SER A 8 1.19 15.39 -6.62
N ASP A 9 1.42 16.51 -5.93
CA ASP A 9 0.82 17.81 -6.28
C ASP A 9 1.58 18.49 -7.43
N ASP A 10 2.77 17.99 -7.77
CA ASP A 10 3.55 18.46 -8.92
C ASP A 10 2.89 18.00 -10.24
N PRO A 11 2.51 18.92 -11.14
CA PRO A 11 1.88 18.58 -12.42
C PRO A 11 2.71 17.67 -13.31
N GLU A 12 4.05 17.71 -13.23
CA GLU A 12 4.94 16.83 -14.00
C GLU A 12 4.85 15.37 -13.50
N ASP A 13 4.41 15.20 -12.26
CA ASP A 13 4.40 13.95 -11.50
C ASP A 13 3.01 13.42 -11.17
N ASN A 14 1.94 14.09 -11.64
CA ASN A 14 0.55 13.77 -11.29
C ASN A 14 0.10 12.34 -11.68
N ASN A 15 0.81 11.71 -12.62
CA ASN A 15 0.58 10.36 -13.10
C ASN A 15 1.43 9.31 -12.36
N ARG A 16 2.30 9.71 -11.43
CA ARG A 16 3.07 8.80 -10.59
C ARG A 16 2.23 8.38 -9.39
N LYS A 17 1.71 7.14 -9.44
CA LYS A 17 0.93 6.56 -8.35
C LYS A 17 1.29 5.10 -8.16
N ILE A 18 1.27 4.69 -6.90
CA ILE A 18 1.43 3.32 -6.48
C ILE A 18 0.28 3.00 -5.55
N ASP A 19 -0.44 1.92 -5.86
CA ASP A 19 -1.70 1.59 -5.22
C ASP A 19 -1.71 0.15 -4.68
N ILE A 20 -2.37 -0.03 -3.53
CA ILE A 20 -2.87 -1.31 -3.07
C ILE A 20 -4.39 -1.20 -3.03
N GLU A 21 -5.07 -1.99 -3.84
CA GLU A 21 -6.51 -1.89 -4.02
C GLU A 21 -7.21 -3.20 -3.65
N PHE A 22 -8.35 -3.09 -2.98
CA PHE A 22 -9.26 -4.18 -2.67
C PHE A 22 -10.63 -3.88 -3.30
N SER A 23 -11.09 -4.82 -4.11
CA SER A 23 -12.36 -4.73 -4.78
C SER A 23 -13.19 -5.97 -4.44
N LEU A 24 -14.36 -5.75 -3.85
CA LEU A 24 -15.35 -6.82 -3.62
C LEU A 24 -16.06 -7.23 -4.92
N TRP A 25 -15.78 -6.56 -6.04
CA TRP A 25 -16.36 -6.89 -7.33
C TRP A 25 -15.59 -8.06 -7.93
N GLY A 26 -16.18 -9.25 -7.83
CA GLY A 26 -15.62 -10.52 -8.22
C GLY A 26 -15.08 -10.52 -9.65
N ALA A 27 -13.77 -10.67 -9.77
CA ALA A 27 -13.23 -11.44 -10.88
C ALA A 27 -13.68 -12.90 -10.67
N SER A 28 -14.12 -13.57 -11.74
CA SER A 28 -14.51 -14.98 -11.70
C SER A 28 -13.38 -15.92 -11.27
N ASP A 29 -12.14 -15.42 -11.21
CA ASP A 29 -10.95 -16.13 -10.77
C ASP A 29 -10.67 -16.00 -9.26
N GLY A 30 -11.56 -15.35 -8.50
CA GLY A 30 -11.45 -15.20 -7.04
C GLY A 30 -10.47 -14.12 -6.55
N LYS A 31 -9.77 -13.42 -7.45
CA LYS A 31 -8.83 -12.36 -7.06
C LYS A 31 -9.58 -11.06 -6.77
N ASN A 32 -9.61 -10.69 -5.50
CA ASN A 32 -10.31 -9.52 -4.97
C ASN A 32 -9.35 -8.40 -4.49
N ALA A 33 -8.04 -8.56 -4.72
CA ALA A 33 -7.02 -7.59 -4.35
C ALA A 33 -5.94 -7.44 -5.42
N GLN A 34 -5.34 -6.24 -5.50
CA GLN A 34 -4.26 -5.97 -6.44
C GLN A 34 -3.24 -4.95 -5.92
N TYR A 35 -2.00 -5.12 -6.39
CA TYR A 35 -0.95 -4.12 -6.33
C TYR A 35 -0.79 -3.47 -7.71
N VAL A 36 -0.64 -2.15 -7.76
CA VAL A 36 -0.59 -1.39 -9.02
C VAL A 36 0.58 -0.40 -8.99
N VAL A 37 1.30 -0.34 -10.11
CA VAL A 37 2.29 0.71 -10.40
C VAL A 37 1.79 1.49 -11.63
N GLN A 38 1.48 2.77 -11.46
CA GLN A 38 1.00 3.62 -12.56
C GLN A 38 2.17 4.19 -13.39
N PRO A 39 1.97 4.40 -14.72
CA PRO A 39 0.77 4.06 -15.47
C PRO A 39 0.62 2.53 -15.64
N GLU A 40 -0.60 2.03 -15.49
CA GLU A 40 -0.86 0.60 -15.43
C GLU A 40 -0.62 -0.14 -16.77
N THR A 41 -0.03 -1.32 -16.66
CA THR A 41 0.09 -2.30 -17.75
C THR A 41 -0.05 -3.70 -17.16
N SER A 42 -0.18 -4.74 -18.00
CA SER A 42 -0.22 -6.13 -17.55
C SER A 42 1.01 -6.55 -16.73
N ALA A 43 2.17 -5.92 -16.97
CA ALA A 43 3.40 -6.15 -16.21
C ALA A 43 3.50 -5.35 -14.90
N ARG A 44 2.56 -4.40 -14.69
CA ARG A 44 2.54 -3.46 -13.56
C ARG A 44 1.36 -3.66 -12.61
N ILE A 45 0.65 -4.77 -12.77
CA ILE A 45 -0.44 -5.19 -11.89
C ILE A 45 -0.13 -6.59 -11.37
N ARG A 46 -0.24 -6.77 -10.04
CA ARG A 46 -0.25 -8.10 -9.42
C ARG A 46 -1.54 -8.31 -8.67
N ARG A 47 -2.38 -9.21 -9.18
CA ARG A 47 -3.62 -9.64 -8.52
C ARG A 47 -3.37 -10.81 -7.59
N PHE A 48 -4.07 -10.83 -6.46
CA PHE A 48 -4.04 -11.90 -5.47
C PHE A 48 -5.41 -12.06 -4.81
N GLU A 49 -5.60 -13.18 -4.14
CA GLU A 49 -6.77 -13.43 -3.31
C GLU A 49 -6.47 -12.99 -1.89
N LEU A 50 -7.32 -12.11 -1.36
CA LEU A 50 -7.40 -11.78 0.04
C LEU A 50 -8.45 -12.69 0.67
N PRO A 51 -8.08 -13.57 1.63
CA PRO A 51 -8.97 -14.56 2.21
C PRO A 51 -10.26 -13.93 2.75
N SER A 52 -11.39 -14.59 2.47
CA SER A 52 -12.68 -14.19 3.03
C SER A 52 -12.73 -14.50 4.54
N GLY A 53 -13.13 -13.51 5.35
CA GLY A 53 -13.25 -13.63 6.81
C GLY A 53 -12.98 -12.32 7.53
N ARG A 54 -13.56 -12.14 8.72
CA ARG A 54 -13.47 -10.90 9.55
C ARG A 54 -12.10 -10.71 10.21
N GLY A 55 -11.03 -11.07 9.52
CA GLY A 55 -9.65 -10.91 9.97
C GLY A 55 -9.17 -9.48 9.78
N ARG A 56 -8.20 -9.06 10.59
CA ARG A 56 -7.44 -7.84 10.30
C ARG A 56 -6.29 -8.19 9.36
N SER A 57 -5.86 -7.26 8.55
CA SER A 57 -4.68 -7.39 7.70
C SER A 57 -3.79 -6.15 7.78
N VAL A 58 -2.50 -6.33 7.56
CA VAL A 58 -1.52 -5.25 7.38
C VAL A 58 -1.05 -5.29 5.94
N HIS A 59 -1.06 -4.13 5.30
CA HIS A 59 -0.57 -3.95 3.94
C HIS A 59 0.56 -2.95 3.95
N THR A 60 1.70 -3.34 3.39
CA THR A 60 2.92 -2.55 3.38
C THR A 60 3.37 -2.32 1.95
N MET A 61 3.82 -1.10 1.71
CA MET A 61 4.43 -0.68 0.46
C MET A 61 5.72 0.07 0.77
N ARG A 62 6.80 -0.37 0.13
CA ARG A 62 8.09 0.31 0.16
C ARG A 62 8.46 0.72 -1.25
N TRP A 63 8.58 2.03 -1.47
CA TRP A 63 8.95 2.60 -2.76
C TRP A 63 10.37 3.15 -2.69
N GLU A 64 11.24 2.57 -3.50
CA GLU A 64 12.65 2.92 -3.65
C GLU A 64 12.92 3.26 -5.13
N GLU A 65 14.08 3.82 -5.43
CA GLU A 65 14.46 4.09 -6.81
C GLU A 65 14.51 2.80 -7.64
N GLY A 66 13.71 2.75 -8.72
CA GLY A 66 13.62 1.61 -9.63
C GLY A 66 12.87 0.39 -9.09
N LYS A 67 12.31 0.43 -7.88
CA LYS A 67 11.65 -0.73 -7.26
C LYS A 67 10.54 -0.37 -6.29
N VAL A 68 9.46 -1.14 -6.33
CA VAL A 68 8.46 -1.16 -5.26
C VAL A 68 8.31 -2.58 -4.71
N THR A 69 8.36 -2.71 -3.39
CA THR A 69 8.04 -3.96 -2.70
C THR A 69 6.71 -3.83 -1.97
N PHE A 70 5.81 -4.77 -2.26
CA PHE A 70 4.49 -4.89 -1.67
C PHE A 70 4.38 -6.14 -0.82
N GLU A 71 3.66 -6.02 0.30
CA GLU A 71 3.34 -7.14 1.16
C GLU A 71 1.99 -6.96 1.84
N SER A 72 1.19 -8.03 1.88
CA SER A 72 -0.06 -8.12 2.63
C SER A 72 0.00 -9.30 3.57
N ARG A 73 -0.32 -9.11 4.85
CA ARG A 73 -0.33 -10.16 5.89
C ARG A 73 -1.64 -10.16 6.65
N ALA A 74 -2.10 -11.32 7.10
CA ALA A 74 -3.19 -11.39 8.06
C ALA A 74 -2.63 -11.11 9.48
N VAL A 75 -3.51 -10.60 10.34
CA VAL A 75 -3.23 -10.30 11.75
C VAL A 75 -4.25 -11.03 12.60
N HIS A 76 -3.79 -11.96 13.43
CA HIS A 76 -4.63 -12.69 14.38
C HIS A 76 -4.23 -12.33 15.81
N GLY A 77 -5.20 -11.92 16.65
CA GLY A 77 -4.91 -11.54 18.04
C GLY A 77 -3.96 -10.34 18.22
N GLY A 78 -3.68 -9.57 17.16
CA GLY A 78 -2.72 -8.45 17.19
C GLY A 78 -1.29 -8.86 16.81
N GLN A 79 -1.06 -10.13 16.49
CA GLN A 79 0.19 -10.66 15.94
C GLN A 79 0.05 -10.93 14.45
N ASP A 80 1.13 -10.73 13.70
CA ASP A 80 1.20 -11.15 12.29
C ASP A 80 1.00 -12.67 12.24
N SER A 81 0.05 -13.13 11.42
CA SER A 81 -0.09 -14.56 11.16
C SER A 81 1.11 -15.06 10.35
N GLN A 82 1.47 -16.34 10.52
CA GLN A 82 2.52 -16.96 9.73
C GLN A 82 2.13 -17.00 8.25
N GLY A 83 2.88 -16.26 7.41
CA GLY A 83 2.72 -16.23 5.95
C GLY A 83 2.10 -14.93 5.40
N ALA A 84 2.67 -14.45 4.29
CA ALA A 84 2.10 -13.35 3.52
C ALA A 84 0.91 -13.83 2.69
N ILE A 85 -0.16 -13.05 2.68
CA ILE A 85 -1.32 -13.25 1.80
C ILE A 85 -0.95 -12.93 0.35
N GLY A 86 -0.14 -11.89 0.15
CA GLY A 86 0.35 -11.49 -1.16
C GLY A 86 1.64 -10.73 -1.06
N THR A 87 2.57 -10.98 -1.98
CA THR A 87 3.85 -10.27 -2.08
C THR A 87 4.17 -9.99 -3.53
N TRP A 88 4.80 -8.84 -3.80
CA TRP A 88 5.32 -8.55 -5.12
C TRP A 88 6.49 -7.56 -5.05
N THR A 89 7.51 -7.80 -5.86
CA THR A 89 8.54 -6.81 -6.14
C THR A 89 8.39 -6.37 -7.59
N ALA A 90 7.95 -5.13 -7.78
CA ALA A 90 7.84 -4.50 -9.08
C ALA A 90 9.14 -3.77 -9.40
N THR A 91 9.68 -4.01 -10.59
CA THR A 91 10.87 -3.31 -11.12
C THR A 91 10.61 -2.69 -12.49
N SER A 92 9.53 -3.10 -13.17
CA SER A 92 9.24 -2.65 -14.53
C SER A 92 8.57 -1.29 -14.53
N GLY A 93 9.32 -0.28 -14.97
CA GLY A 93 8.81 1.09 -15.17
C GLY A 93 8.23 1.72 -13.90
N VAL A 94 8.89 1.45 -12.77
CA VAL A 94 8.61 2.08 -11.49
C VAL A 94 8.98 3.57 -11.60
N PRO A 95 8.04 4.49 -11.36
CA PRO A 95 8.34 5.91 -11.34
C PRO A 95 9.34 6.23 -10.22
N ARG A 96 10.10 7.33 -10.38
CA ARG A 96 11.01 7.80 -9.32
C ARG A 96 10.21 8.15 -8.06
N PRO A 97 10.64 7.77 -6.84
CA PRO A 97 10.00 8.20 -5.60
C PRO A 97 10.40 9.63 -5.20
N GLY A 98 9.51 10.32 -4.49
CA GLY A 98 9.72 11.62 -3.86
C GLY A 98 8.56 12.60 -4.10
N GLY A 99 8.22 13.39 -3.07
CA GLY A 99 7.24 14.48 -3.18
C GLY A 99 5.78 14.04 -3.19
N GLU A 100 5.49 12.75 -3.03
CA GLU A 100 4.12 12.26 -3.01
C GLU A 100 3.44 12.52 -1.65
N ASN A 101 2.13 12.37 -1.63
CA ASN A 101 1.26 12.27 -0.47
C ASN A 101 0.67 10.85 -0.41
N ALA A 102 0.27 10.40 0.79
CA ALA A 102 -0.32 9.07 1.01
C ALA A 102 -1.71 9.21 1.59
N SER A 103 -2.67 8.43 1.11
CA SER A 103 -4.01 8.39 1.70
C SER A 103 -4.67 7.03 1.46
N SER A 104 -5.81 6.84 2.13
CA SER A 104 -6.64 5.67 1.99
C SER A 104 -8.10 6.02 1.71
N PHE A 105 -8.80 5.15 1.00
CA PHE A 105 -10.25 5.27 0.79
C PHE A 105 -10.96 3.94 1.13
N PRO A 106 -12.14 3.94 1.77
CA PRO A 106 -12.66 5.02 2.62
C PRO A 106 -11.58 5.52 3.61
N PRO A 107 -11.68 6.78 4.05
CA PRO A 107 -10.78 7.28 5.08
C PRO A 107 -10.84 6.32 6.26
N ALA A 108 -9.67 5.92 6.75
CA ALA A 108 -9.57 4.89 7.77
C ALA A 108 -10.34 5.29 9.02
N SER A 109 -11.52 4.70 9.23
CA SER A 109 -12.33 4.88 10.43
C SER A 109 -11.85 3.92 11.53
N ASP A 110 -11.62 4.49 12.71
CA ASP A 110 -11.15 3.83 13.94
C ASP A 110 -9.73 3.20 13.88
N HIS A 111 -8.74 4.06 14.07
CA HIS A 111 -7.37 3.76 14.51
C HIS A 111 -6.57 2.70 13.71
N PRO A 112 -6.15 3.02 12.48
CA PRO A 112 -4.89 2.50 11.95
C PRO A 112 -3.83 3.60 11.81
N MET A 113 -2.62 3.30 12.27
CA MET A 113 -1.48 4.20 12.14
C MET A 113 -0.85 4.04 10.76
N LEU A 114 -0.92 5.07 9.92
CA LEU A 114 0.06 5.28 8.85
C LEU A 114 1.41 5.52 9.51
N SER A 115 2.19 4.46 9.75
CA SER A 115 3.53 4.60 10.30
C SER A 115 4.53 4.78 9.17
N ARG A 116 5.21 5.92 9.14
CA ARG A 116 6.37 6.17 8.29
C ARG A 116 7.62 5.68 9.01
N SER A 117 8.45 4.89 8.34
CA SER A 117 9.82 4.65 8.77
C SER A 117 10.79 5.08 7.67
N SER A 118 11.55 6.14 7.94
CA SER A 118 12.82 6.43 7.24
C SER A 118 13.94 5.89 8.12
N HIS A 119 15.00 5.32 7.57
CA HIS A 119 16.12 4.81 8.37
C HIS A 119 16.72 5.93 9.25
N GLY A 120 16.38 5.91 10.54
CA GLY A 120 16.75 6.91 11.55
C GLY A 120 15.75 6.90 12.71
N ARG A 121 16.23 6.57 13.92
CA ARG A 121 15.54 6.41 15.23
C ARG A 121 14.03 6.74 15.32
N PRO A 122 13.21 5.89 15.98
CA PRO A 122 11.78 6.10 16.12
C PRO A 122 11.52 7.39 16.92
N ARG A 123 10.88 8.38 16.28
CA ARG A 123 10.22 9.48 16.98
C ARG A 123 8.73 9.18 17.02
N SER A 124 8.17 9.39 18.21
CA SER A 124 6.78 9.17 18.62
C SER A 124 5.76 9.46 17.51
N ALA A 125 4.80 8.55 17.37
CA ALA A 125 3.66 8.67 16.47
C ALA A 125 2.86 9.94 16.79
N ALA A 126 2.73 10.83 15.79
CA ALA A 126 1.82 11.96 15.83
C ALA A 126 0.59 11.66 14.96
N CYS A 127 -0.55 12.15 15.42
CA CYS A 127 -1.85 12.12 14.75
C CYS A 127 -1.74 12.52 13.26
N GLY A 128 -2.38 11.73 12.41
CA GLY A 128 -2.20 11.78 10.95
C GLY A 128 -2.51 13.14 10.34
N THR A 129 -1.56 13.65 9.56
CA THR A 129 -1.76 14.64 8.52
C THR A 129 -0.92 14.20 7.32
N ALA A 130 -1.49 14.28 6.11
CA ALA A 130 -0.80 13.99 4.86
C ALA A 130 0.54 14.74 4.81
N GLY A 131 1.61 14.07 4.41
CA GLY A 131 2.94 14.66 4.40
C GLY A 131 3.84 14.06 3.33
N ASN A 132 4.68 14.93 2.77
CA ASN A 132 5.56 14.67 1.63
C ASN A 132 6.54 13.50 1.84
N PHE A 133 6.72 12.69 0.80
CA PHE A 133 7.56 11.49 0.80
C PHE A 133 9.05 11.83 0.62
N SER A 134 9.91 11.08 1.32
CA SER A 134 11.35 11.02 1.03
C SER A 134 11.68 9.78 0.19
N LYS A 135 12.85 9.79 -0.47
CA LYS A 135 13.33 8.77 -1.43
C LYS A 135 13.31 7.31 -0.94
N ASP A 136 13.20 7.07 0.37
CA ASP A 136 13.02 5.76 1.00
C ASP A 136 11.87 5.81 2.01
N SER A 137 10.65 5.60 1.55
CA SER A 137 9.46 5.64 2.42
C SER A 137 8.79 4.26 2.47
N SER A 138 8.50 3.81 3.68
CA SER A 138 7.67 2.63 3.94
C SER A 138 6.35 3.07 4.59
N PHE A 139 5.25 2.54 4.09
CA PHE A 139 3.91 2.77 4.62
C PHE A 139 3.29 1.45 5.00
N SER A 140 2.66 1.41 6.17
CA SER A 140 1.84 0.28 6.58
C SER A 140 0.45 0.79 6.91
N LEU A 141 -0.57 0.09 6.42
CA LEU A 141 -1.96 0.35 6.72
C LEU A 141 -2.60 -0.91 7.27
N LYS A 142 -3.32 -0.77 8.38
CA LYS A 142 -4.09 -1.86 9.00
C LYS A 142 -5.53 -1.74 8.58
N TYR A 143 -6.07 -2.80 8.00
CA TYR A 143 -7.48 -2.87 7.64
C TYR A 143 -8.20 -3.96 8.42
N ARG A 144 -9.50 -3.74 8.63
CA ARG A 144 -10.46 -4.73 9.07
C ARG A 144 -11.51 -4.83 7.98
N LEU A 145 -11.59 -5.98 7.32
CA LEU A 145 -12.59 -6.28 6.29
C LEU A 145 -13.79 -7.02 6.89
#